data_AF-A0A2X3KX90-F1
#
_entry.id   AF-A0A2X3KX90-F1
#
_cell.length_a   1.000
_cell.length_b   1.000
_cell.length_c   1.000
_cell.angle_alpha   90.00
_cell.angle_beta   90.00
_cell.angle_gamma   90.00
#
_symmetry.space_group_name_H-M   'P 1'
#
loop_
_entity.id
_entity.type
_entity.pdbx_description
1 polymer ?
#
loop_
_entity_poly.entity_id
_entity_poly.type
_entity_poly.pdbx_seq_one_letter_code
_entity_poly.pdbx_strand_id
1 'polypeptide(L)' 'MVLDFLLQEKVLLVQGTAFNWPWPDHVRIVTLPRIDDLEMSIAKLGRFLGHYHQ' A
#
# COMPACT_ATOMS: atom_id res chain seq x y z
N MET A 1 1.30 -3.46 9.04
CA MET A 1 0.65 -2.68 7.95
C MET A 1 0.86 -3.26 6.55
N VAL A 2 2.08 -3.27 5.97
CA VAL A 2 2.28 -3.65 4.55
C VAL A 2 2.01 -5.13 4.26
N LEU A 3 2.43 -6.03 5.16
CA LEU A 3 2.14 -7.47 5.04
C LEU A 3 0.63 -7.75 5.16
N ASP A 4 -0.05 -7.07 6.08
CA ASP A 4 -1.49 -7.22 6.31
C ASP A 4 -2.30 -6.77 5.08
N PHE A 5 -1.90 -5.66 4.46
CA PHE A 5 -2.50 -5.16 3.22
C PHE A 5 -2.33 -6.15 2.06
N LEU A 6 -1.13 -6.74 1.90
CA LEU A 6 -0.90 -7.77 0.88
C LEU A 6 -1.79 -8.99 1.09
N LEU A 7 -1.93 -9.47 2.34
CA LEU A 7 -2.72 -10.66 2.64
C LEU A 7 -4.22 -10.43 2.38
N GLN A 8 -4.74 -9.25 2.75
CA GLN A 8 -6.16 -8.90 2.68
C GLN A 8 -6.61 -8.44 1.29
N GLU A 9 -5.88 -7.51 0.67
CA GLU A 9 -6.32 -6.84 -0.57
C GLU A 9 -5.64 -7.38 -1.84
N LYS A 10 -4.64 -8.27 -1.67
CA LYS A 10 -3.82 -8.87 -2.73
C LYS A 10 -3.07 -7.83 -3.59
N VAL A 11 -2.75 -6.68 -3.00
CA VAL A 11 -1.96 -5.62 -3.63
C VAL A 11 -0.62 -5.54 -2.91
N LEU A 12 0.48 -5.71 -3.66
CA LEU A 12 1.84 -5.65 -3.11
C LEU A 12 2.32 -4.20 -3.04
N LEU A 13 2.63 -3.72 -1.84
CA LEU A 13 3.31 -2.46 -1.60
C LEU A 13 4.70 -2.72 -1.01
N VAL A 14 5.59 -1.72 -1.13
CA VAL A 14 6.91 -1.77 -0.49
C VAL A 14 6.96 -0.72 0.61
N GLN A 15 7.33 -1.12 1.84
CA GLN A 15 7.50 -0.17 2.94
C GLN A 15 8.68 0.79 2.70
N GLY A 16 8.58 2.02 3.20
CA GLY A 16 9.58 3.08 3.03
C GLY A 16 10.94 2.73 3.65
N THR A 17 10.98 1.97 4.74
CA THR A 17 12.24 1.52 5.36
C THR A 17 13.08 0.60 4.45
N ALA A 18 12.49 0.00 3.42
CA ALA A 18 13.23 -0.73 2.38
C ALA A 18 14.05 0.22 1.47
N PHE A 19 13.84 1.54 1.57
CA PHE A 19 14.54 2.59 0.84
C PHE A 19 15.39 3.47 1.77
N ASN A 20 15.80 2.97 2.94
CA ASN A 20 16.53 3.72 3.98
C ASN A 20 15.77 4.94 4.53
N TRP A 21 14.44 4.96 4.40
CA TRP A 21 13.65 5.96 5.09
C TRP A 21 13.66 5.67 6.61
N PRO A 22 13.95 6.66 7.47
CA PRO A 22 14.22 6.43 8.89
C PRO A 22 12.99 6.06 9.73
N TRP A 23 11.77 6.30 9.23
CA TRP A 23 10.53 6.03 9.97
C TRP A 23 9.63 5.03 9.24
N PRO A 24 8.80 4.22 9.94
CA PRO A 24 7.89 3.27 9.30
C PRO A 24 6.55 3.91 8.88
N ASP A 25 6.58 5.13 8.36
CA ASP A 25 5.41 5.96 8.05
C ASP A 25 5.19 6.18 6.55
N HIS A 26 6.07 5.63 5.70
CA HIS A 26 5.99 5.75 4.24
C HIS A 26 5.85 4.39 3.55
N VAL A 27 5.25 4.41 2.36
CA VAL A 27 5.18 3.29 1.42
C VAL A 27 5.47 3.78 0.01
N ARG A 28 5.97 2.88 -0.86
CA ARG A 28 6.21 3.16 -2.28
C ARG A 28 5.14 2.50 -3.14
N ILE A 29 4.61 3.26 -4.09
CA ILE A 29 3.69 2.82 -5.14
C ILE A 29 4.39 2.98 -6.50
N VAL A 30 4.05 2.12 -7.46
CA VAL A 30 4.55 2.20 -8.85
C VAL A 30 3.39 2.65 -9.74
N THR A 31 3.61 3.67 -10.57
CA THR A 31 2.60 4.29 -11.45
C THR A 31 2.61 3.75 -12.88
N LEU A 32 3.27 2.62 -13.11
CA LEU A 32 3.31 1.90 -14.39
C LEU A 32 2.01 1.14 -14.76
N PRO A 33 1.17 0.65 -13.82
CA PRO A 33 -0.09 0.00 -14.15
C PRO A 33 -1.06 0.92 -14.90
N ARG A 34 -2.11 0.35 -15.49
CA ARG A 34 -3.18 1.13 -16.13
C ARG A 34 -3.95 1.96 -15.11
N ILE A 35 -4.64 2.99 -15.58
CA ILE A 35 -5.44 3.89 -14.74
C ILE A 35 -6.45 3.07 -13.91
N ASP A 36 -7.20 2.17 -14.54
CA ASP A 36 -8.19 1.34 -13.85
C ASP A 36 -7.59 0.49 -12.71
N ASP A 37 -6.39 -0.06 -12.93
CA ASP A 37 -5.68 -0.86 -11.92
C ASP A 37 -5.19 0.02 -10.75
N LEU A 38 -4.73 1.24 -11.06
CA LEU A 38 -4.33 2.23 -10.06
C LEU A 38 -5.53 2.68 -9.23
N GLU A 39 -6.65 3.03 -9.88
CA GLU A 39 -7.88 3.43 -9.20
C GLU A 39 -8.38 2.33 -8.26
N MET A 40 -8.46 1.09 -8.73
CA MET A 40 -8.86 -0.05 -7.91
C MET A 40 -7.92 -0.23 -6.71
N SER A 41 -6.60 -0.19 -6.93
CA SER A 41 -5.61 -0.43 -5.87
C SER A 41 -5.60 0.68 -4.82
N ILE A 42 -5.74 1.94 -5.24
CA ILE A 42 -5.85 3.09 -4.33
C ILE A 42 -7.18 3.05 -3.55
N ALA A 43 -8.29 2.66 -4.18
CA ALA A 43 -9.57 2.50 -3.49
C ALA A 43 -9.51 1.39 -2.42
N LYS A 44 -8.84 0.26 -2.73
CA LYS A 44 -8.55 -0.81 -1.76
C LYS A 44 -7.71 -0.31 -0.60
N LEU A 45 -6.64 0.45 -0.88
CA LEU A 45 -5.79 1.05 0.14
C LEU A 45 -6.58 1.97 1.07
N GLY A 46 -7.44 2.82 0.52
CA GLY A 46 -8.32 3.70 1.32
C GLY A 46 -9.26 2.92 2.25
N ARG A 47 -9.90 1.85 1.75
CA ARG A 47 -10.77 0.99 2.59
C ARG A 47 -10.03 0.31 3.71
N PHE A 48 -8.83 -0.22 3.42
CA PHE A 48 -7.98 -0.85 4.41
C PHE A 48 -7.60 0.15 5.51
N LEU A 49 -7.05 1.32 5.14
CA LEU A 49 -6.63 2.35 6.10
C LEU A 49 -7.78 2.87 6.95
N GLY A 50 -9.01 2.95 6.42
CA GLY A 50 -10.18 3.39 7.16
C GLY A 50 -10.59 2.47 8.32
N HIS A 51 -10.19 1.20 8.29
CA HIS A 51 -10.51 0.20 9.33
C HIS A 51 -9.27 -0.37 10.02
N TYR A 52 -8.08 0.00 9.54
CA TYR A 52 -6.84 -0.56 10.03
C TYR A 52 -6.40 0.15 11.31
N HIS A 53 -6.36 -0.60 12.40
CA HIS A 53 -5.65 -0.24 13.60
C HIS A 53 -4.60 -1.33 13.85
N GLN A 54 -3.33 -0.93 13.90
CA GLN A 54 -2.23 -1.84 14.21
C GLN A 54 -2.19 -2.16 15.71
#